data_AF-A0A4V0WV17-F1
#
_entry.id   AF-A0A4V0WV17-F1
#
_cell.length_a   1.000
_cell.length_b   1.000
_cell.length_c   1.000
_cell.angle_alpha   90.00
_cell.angle_beta   90.00
_cell.angle_gamma   90.00
#
_symmetry.space_group_name_H-M   'P 1'
#
loop_
_entity.id
_entity.type
_entity.pdbx_description
1 polymer ?
#
loop_
_entity_poly.entity_id
_entity_poly.type
_entity_poly.pdbx_seq_one_letter_code
_entity_poly.pdbx_strand_id
1 'polypeptide(L)'
;MFREKRRSIILSEQGFHSNGTEQGDREQAAGFCYAWEKISRLAGIDAFILHRHAYHQYEGGLNLGLWRRKADSVVTPDTERPIYDYFKAAGTPTQAEAFRFALPIISVEKRGDVMGRE
;
A
#
# COMPACT_ATOMS: atom_id res chain seq x y z
N MET A 1 -14.10 22.88 -1.26
CA MET A 1 -15.09 23.08 -0.17
C MET A 1 -16.49 22.95 -0.75
N PHE A 2 -17.46 22.47 0.02
CA PHE A 2 -18.89 22.54 -0.34
C PHE A 2 -19.64 23.11 0.85
N ARG A 3 -20.34 24.23 0.64
CA ARG A 3 -20.99 24.99 1.74
C ARG A 3 -20.00 25.30 2.87
N GLU A 4 -18.82 25.81 2.50
CA GLU A 4 -17.73 26.22 3.42
C GLU A 4 -17.14 25.11 4.30
N LYS A 5 -17.64 23.87 4.18
CA LYS A 5 -17.08 22.70 4.86
C LYS A 5 -16.10 21.98 3.94
N ARG A 6 -15.01 21.51 4.53
CA ARG A 6 -14.12 20.55 3.90
C ARG A 6 -14.90 19.27 3.63
N ARG A 7 -14.74 18.71 2.44
CA ARG A 7 -15.34 17.42 2.07
C ARG A 7 -14.37 16.30 2.47
N SER A 8 -14.93 15.23 3.01
CA SER A 8 -14.26 13.96 3.17
C SER A 8 -13.74 13.46 1.82
N ILE A 9 -12.50 12.99 1.80
CA ILE A 9 -11.88 12.37 0.65
C ILE A 9 -11.75 10.88 0.94
N ILE A 10 -12.17 10.06 -0.03
CA ILE A 10 -11.92 8.62 -0.04
C ILE A 10 -10.95 8.36 -1.19
N LEU A 11 -9.83 7.71 -0.88
CA LEU A 11 -8.92 7.18 -1.89
C LEU A 11 -9.40 5.76 -2.21
N SER A 12 -10.32 5.65 -3.17
CA SER A 12 -11.11 4.45 -3.40
C SER A 12 -10.34 3.29 -4.06
N GLU A 13 -9.29 3.59 -4.81
CA GLU A 13 -8.50 2.58 -5.54
C GLU A 13 -7.04 3.00 -5.59
N GLN A 14 -6.21 2.48 -4.68
CA GLN A 14 -4.77 2.73 -4.68
C GLN A 14 -4.03 1.39 -4.79
N GLY A 15 -3.17 1.25 -5.80
CA GLY A 15 -2.46 0.00 -6.06
C GLY A 15 -0.98 0.22 -6.31
N PHE A 16 -0.18 -0.79 -5.96
CA PHE A 16 1.27 -0.78 -6.15
C PHE A 16 1.60 -1.98 -7.03
N HIS A 17 2.32 -1.77 -8.14
CA HIS A 17 2.68 -2.83 -9.06
C HIS A 17 3.89 -3.64 -8.56
N SER A 18 3.88 -4.95 -8.81
CA SER A 18 5.09 -5.78 -8.81
C SER A 18 5.29 -6.48 -10.14
N ASN A 19 6.52 -6.47 -10.64
CA ASN A 19 6.91 -7.24 -11.83
C ASN A 19 7.07 -8.75 -11.54
N GLY A 20 6.80 -9.21 -10.32
CA GLY A 20 6.87 -10.61 -9.90
C GLY A 20 8.26 -11.08 -9.42
N THR A 21 9.26 -10.19 -9.44
CA THR A 21 10.59 -10.45 -8.85
C THR A 21 10.58 -10.18 -7.35
N GLU A 22 11.55 -10.72 -6.62
CA GLU A 22 11.72 -10.43 -5.19
C GLU A 22 11.89 -8.92 -4.93
N GLN A 23 12.69 -8.24 -5.74
CA GLN A 23 12.88 -6.80 -5.65
C GLN A 23 11.57 -6.04 -5.95
N GLY A 24 10.82 -6.42 -6.98
CA GLY A 24 9.53 -5.81 -7.29
C GLY A 24 8.49 -6.04 -6.20
N ASP A 25 8.46 -7.21 -5.58
CA ASP A 25 7.61 -7.50 -4.42
C ASP A 25 7.97 -6.63 -3.21
N ARG A 26 9.27 -6.43 -2.99
CA ARG A 26 9.81 -5.59 -1.92
C ARG A 26 9.50 -4.10 -2.15
N GLU A 27 9.66 -3.61 -3.37
CA GLU A 27 9.31 -2.23 -3.76
C GLU A 27 7.82 -1.97 -3.65
N GLN A 28 6.99 -2.93 -4.07
CA GLN A 28 5.54 -2.86 -3.92
C GLN A 28 5.13 -2.68 -2.45
N ALA A 29 5.66 -3.54 -1.58
CA ALA A 29 5.40 -3.47 -0.15
C ALA A 29 5.88 -2.13 0.46
N ALA A 30 7.05 -1.64 0.04
CA ALA A 30 7.58 -0.36 0.49
C ALA A 30 6.72 0.82 0.03
N GLY A 31 6.24 0.79 -1.21
CA GLY A 31 5.31 1.79 -1.75
C GLY A 31 4.02 1.87 -0.94
N PHE A 32 3.46 0.72 -0.57
CA PHE A 32 2.30 0.67 0.34
C PHE A 32 2.60 1.29 1.70
N CYS A 33 3.72 0.90 2.34
CA CYS A 33 4.09 1.45 3.65
C CYS A 33 4.22 2.98 3.62
N TYR A 34 4.86 3.51 2.58
CA TYR A 34 5.01 4.95 2.38
C TYR A 34 3.67 5.66 2.19
N ALA A 35 2.81 5.12 1.32
CA ALA A 35 1.50 5.68 1.07
C ALA A 35 0.66 5.70 2.35
N TRP A 36 0.62 4.59 3.10
CA TRP A 36 -0.11 4.50 4.35
C TRP A 36 0.39 5.51 5.40
N GLU A 37 1.71 5.60 5.62
CA GLU A 37 2.31 6.56 6.55
C GLU A 37 1.99 8.01 6.18
N LYS A 38 2.00 8.35 4.88
CA LYS A 38 1.63 9.69 4.45
C LYS A 38 0.14 9.96 4.61
N ILE A 39 -0.69 9.06 4.11
CA ILE A 39 -2.14 9.25 4.00
C ILE A 39 -2.79 9.27 5.38
N SER A 40 -2.36 8.40 6.29
CA SER A 40 -2.88 8.34 7.67
C SER A 40 -2.66 9.63 8.48
N ARG A 41 -1.72 10.48 8.06
CA ARG A 41 -1.40 11.77 8.72
C ARG A 41 -2.09 12.97 8.08
N LEU A 42 -2.69 12.80 6.89
CA LEU A 42 -3.36 13.87 6.18
C LEU A 42 -4.78 14.05 6.70
N ALA A 43 -5.04 15.18 7.36
CA ALA A 43 -6.40 15.56 7.74
C ALA A 43 -7.32 15.50 6.52
N GLY A 44 -8.57 15.07 6.68
CA GLY A 44 -9.65 15.06 5.68
C GLY A 44 -9.56 14.00 4.59
N ILE A 45 -8.64 13.04 4.70
CA ILE A 45 -8.78 11.73 4.04
C ILE A 45 -9.36 10.78 5.08
N ASP A 46 -10.55 10.23 4.78
CA ASP A 46 -11.30 9.42 5.73
C ASP A 46 -11.16 7.92 5.43
N ALA A 47 -10.74 7.55 4.21
CA ALA A 47 -10.51 6.17 3.85
C ALA A 47 -9.44 6.00 2.77
N PHE A 48 -8.68 4.92 2.89
CA PHE A 48 -7.76 4.40 1.89
C PHE A 48 -8.17 2.96 1.58
N ILE A 49 -8.52 2.69 0.32
CA ILE A 49 -8.93 1.37 -0.14
C ILE A 49 -7.86 0.88 -1.11
N LEU A 50 -7.17 -0.20 -0.71
CA LEU A 50 -6.17 -0.83 -1.54
C LEU A 50 -6.85 -1.56 -2.70
N HIS A 51 -6.45 -1.21 -3.92
CA HIS A 51 -6.71 -1.99 -5.12
C HIS A 51 -5.48 -2.87 -5.37
N ARG A 52 -5.51 -4.17 -5.03
CA ARG A 52 -6.70 -5.00 -4.76
C ARG A 52 -6.39 -6.21 -3.86
N HIS A 53 -7.42 -7.00 -3.55
CA HIS A 53 -7.28 -8.21 -2.74
C HIS A 53 -6.32 -9.24 -3.38
N ALA A 54 -6.57 -9.66 -4.62
CA ALA A 54 -5.74 -10.63 -5.35
C ALA A 54 -5.44 -10.15 -6.77
N TYR A 55 -4.36 -10.66 -7.37
CA TYR A 55 -4.05 -10.45 -8.78
C TYR A 55 -5.24 -10.76 -9.67
N HIS A 56 -5.36 -10.04 -10.77
CA HIS A 56 -6.47 -10.18 -11.69
C HIS A 56 -5.99 -10.28 -13.12
N GLN A 57 -6.49 -11.28 -13.84
CA GLN A 57 -6.06 -11.54 -15.22
C GLN A 57 -6.26 -10.35 -16.16
N TYR A 58 -7.31 -9.56 -15.92
CA TYR A 58 -7.70 -8.44 -16.80
C TYR A 58 -7.29 -7.06 -16.25
N GLU A 59 -6.24 -6.99 -15.44
CA GLU A 59 -5.75 -5.74 -14.81
C GLU A 59 -4.78 -4.95 -15.71
N GLY A 60 -4.86 -5.11 -17.03
CA GLY A 60 -3.98 -4.39 -17.97
C GLY A 60 -2.48 -4.67 -17.79
N GLY A 61 -2.14 -5.87 -17.29
CA GLY A 61 -0.75 -6.26 -16.99
C GLY A 61 -0.25 -5.83 -15.61
N LEU A 62 -1.09 -5.15 -14.80
CA LEU A 62 -0.72 -4.77 -13.45
C LEU A 62 -0.95 -5.89 -12.43
N ASN A 63 -0.07 -5.89 -11.43
CA ASN A 63 0.05 -6.92 -10.42
C ASN A 63 -0.05 -6.25 -9.04
N LEU A 64 -1.28 -5.99 -8.60
CA LEU A 64 -1.58 -5.09 -7.47
C LEU A 64 -2.07 -5.80 -6.20
N GLY A 65 -2.28 -7.11 -6.29
CA GLY A 65 -2.90 -7.91 -5.24
C GLY A 65 -2.02 -8.14 -4.01
N LEU A 66 -2.68 -8.25 -2.85
CA LEU A 66 -2.12 -8.85 -1.64
C LEU A 66 -1.84 -10.35 -1.81
N TRP A 67 -2.57 -10.98 -2.72
CA TRP A 67 -2.42 -12.38 -3.10
C TRP A 67 -2.04 -12.51 -4.58
N ARG A 68 -1.19 -13.49 -4.88
CA ARG A 68 -1.11 -14.07 -6.23
C ARG A 68 -2.43 -14.78 -6.54
N ARG A 69 -2.76 -14.90 -7.83
CA ARG A 69 -3.90 -15.70 -8.30
C ARG A 69 -3.44 -17.07 -8.76
N LYS A 70 -4.32 -18.08 -8.68
CA LYS A 70 -4.11 -19.36 -9.38
C LYS A 70 -3.99 -19.13 -10.88
N ALA A 71 -3.07 -19.82 -11.53
CA ALA A 71 -2.69 -19.60 -12.94
C ALA A 71 -3.86 -19.74 -13.91
N ASP A 72 -4.77 -20.68 -13.64
CA ASP A 72 -5.98 -21.01 -14.42
C ASP A 72 -7.23 -20.22 -13.99
N SER A 73 -7.08 -19.21 -13.12
CA SER A 73 -8.21 -18.44 -12.59
C SER A 73 -8.10 -16.96 -12.92
N VAL A 74 -9.25 -16.27 -12.98
CA VAL A 74 -9.27 -14.80 -13.15
C VAL A 74 -8.74 -14.08 -11.91
N VAL A 75 -9.09 -14.53 -10.70
CA VAL A 75 -8.79 -13.82 -9.43
C VAL A 75 -8.78 -14.72 -8.19
N THR A 76 -8.76 -16.05 -8.35
CA THR A 76 -8.79 -16.94 -7.16
C THR A 76 -7.46 -16.81 -6.41
N PRO A 77 -7.44 -16.37 -5.14
CA PRO A 77 -6.21 -16.26 -4.36
C PRO A 77 -5.49 -17.60 -4.24
N ASP A 78 -4.16 -17.54 -4.22
CA ASP A 78 -3.31 -18.72 -4.09
C ASP A 78 -2.25 -18.53 -3.01
N THR A 79 -1.21 -17.75 -3.30
CA THR A 79 -0.12 -17.44 -2.35
C THR A 79 -0.17 -16.00 -1.90
N GLU A 80 -0.01 -15.76 -0.60
CA GLU A 80 0.22 -14.44 -0.04
C GLU A 80 1.46 -13.79 -0.67
N ARG A 81 1.43 -12.47 -0.77
CA ARG A 81 2.58 -11.67 -1.22
C ARG A 81 3.15 -10.89 -0.05
N PRO A 82 4.42 -10.47 -0.09
CA PRO A 82 5.04 -9.76 1.03
C PRO A 82 4.26 -8.53 1.52
N ILE A 83 3.60 -7.80 0.62
CA ILE A 83 2.71 -6.67 0.96
C ILE A 83 1.59 -7.05 1.96
N TYR A 84 1.14 -8.31 1.99
CA TYR A 84 0.07 -8.81 2.87
C TYR A 84 0.36 -8.54 4.34
N ASP A 85 1.56 -8.90 4.81
CA ASP A 85 1.92 -8.73 6.22
C ASP A 85 1.97 -7.26 6.63
N TYR A 86 2.45 -6.40 5.74
CA TYR A 86 2.49 -4.96 6.00
C TYR A 86 1.09 -4.34 5.94
N PHE A 87 0.24 -4.79 5.03
CA PHE A 87 -1.17 -4.38 5.00
C PHE A 87 -1.89 -4.76 6.29
N LYS A 88 -1.65 -5.98 6.80
CA LYS A 88 -2.21 -6.45 8.07
C LYS A 88 -1.70 -5.65 9.28
N ALA A 89 -0.44 -5.23 9.27
CA ALA A 89 0.15 -4.44 10.34
C ALA A 89 -0.28 -2.96 10.32
N ALA A 90 -0.72 -2.44 9.18
CA ALA A 90 -1.11 -1.04 9.01
C ALA A 90 -2.26 -0.66 9.97
N GLY A 91 -2.09 0.46 10.69
CA GLY A 91 -3.02 0.96 11.69
C GLY A 91 -2.97 0.25 13.05
N THR A 92 -2.09 -0.73 13.22
CA THR A 92 -1.95 -1.50 14.47
C THR A 92 -0.71 -1.08 15.26
N PRO A 93 -0.59 -1.45 16.55
CA PRO A 93 0.62 -1.19 17.33
C PRO A 93 1.92 -1.78 16.73
N THR A 94 1.83 -2.82 15.90
CA THR A 94 3.00 -3.45 15.27
C THR A 94 3.43 -2.75 13.98
N GLN A 95 2.71 -1.73 13.51
CA GLN A 95 3.02 -1.01 12.27
C GLN A 95 4.46 -0.51 12.23
N ALA A 96 4.90 0.18 13.28
CA ALA A 96 6.21 0.84 13.31
C ALA A 96 7.35 -0.18 13.12
N GLU A 97 7.25 -1.33 13.81
CA GLU A 97 8.23 -2.42 13.64
C GLU A 97 8.16 -3.04 12.25
N ALA A 98 6.96 -3.36 11.77
CA ALA A 98 6.76 -3.96 10.46
C ALA A 98 7.31 -3.06 9.35
N PHE A 99 7.10 -1.74 9.43
CA PHE A 99 7.43 -0.79 8.37
C PHE A 99 8.92 -0.41 8.31
N ARG A 100 9.74 -0.80 9.31
CA ARG A 100 11.18 -0.43 9.35
C ARG A 100 11.94 -0.84 8.10
N PHE A 101 11.58 -1.97 7.48
CA PHE A 101 12.27 -2.45 6.27
C PHE A 101 12.12 -1.48 5.09
N ALA A 102 11.03 -0.70 5.05
CA ALA A 102 10.69 0.19 3.96
C ALA A 102 11.50 1.49 4.04
N LEU A 103 11.94 1.90 5.23
CA LEU A 103 12.69 3.15 5.45
C LEU A 103 13.88 3.32 4.48
N PRO A 104 14.82 2.36 4.34
CA PRO A 104 15.93 2.51 3.39
C PRO A 104 15.50 2.53 1.91
N ILE A 105 14.31 2.02 1.57
CA ILE A 105 13.78 1.98 0.20
C ILE A 105 13.13 3.31 -0.17
N ILE A 106 12.41 3.92 0.77
CA ILE A 106 11.59 5.11 0.54
C ILE A 106 12.34 6.42 0.85
N SER A 107 13.51 6.35 1.50
CA SER A 107 14.29 7.52 1.94
C SER A 107 15.15 8.17 0.85
N VAL A 108 14.90 7.88 -0.42
CA VAL A 108 15.61 8.53 -1.53
C VAL A 108 14.99 9.92 -1.77
N GLU A 109 15.65 10.94 -1.21
CA GLU A 109 15.46 12.39 -1.41
C GLU A 109 14.33 13.13 -0.66
N LYS A 110 14.43 13.13 0.68
CA LYS A 110 14.42 14.32 1.58
C LYS A 110 14.15 13.87 3.01
N ARG A 111 15.22 13.81 3.82
CA ARG A 111 15.17 13.74 5.28
C ARG A 111 14.42 14.97 5.79
N GLY A 112 13.13 14.85 6.01
CA GLY A 112 12.28 15.91 6.55
C GLY A 112 10.86 15.47 6.86
N ASP A 113 10.33 14.48 6.11
CA ASP A 113 8.88 14.22 6.12
C ASP A 113 8.44 12.89 6.76
N VAL A 114 9.34 11.93 7.01
CA VAL A 114 8.90 10.54 7.31
C VAL A 114 9.13 10.10 8.76
N MET A 115 9.87 10.83 9.58
CA MET A 115 10.14 10.40 10.96
C MET A 115 10.06 11.58 11.93
N GLY A 116 8.96 11.66 12.68
CA GLY A 116 8.77 12.30 13.99
C GLY A 116 9.36 13.70 14.23
N ARG A 117 8.49 14.67 14.55
CA ARG A 117 8.84 15.70 15.53
C ARG A 117 8.35 15.22 16.89
N GLU A 118 9.27 15.15 17.84
CA GLU A 118 8.98 15.14 19.29
C GLU A 118 8.26 16.42 19.72
#